data_AF-A0A6I5RJX7-F1
#
_entry.id   AF-A0A6I5RJX7-F1
#
_cell.length_a   1.000
_cell.length_b   1.000
_cell.length_c   1.000
_cell.angle_alpha   90.00
_cell.angle_beta   90.00
_cell.angle_gamma   90.00
#
_symmetry.space_group_name_H-M   'P 1'
#
loop_
_entity.id
_entity.type
_entity.pdbx_description
1 polymer ?
#
loop_
_entity_poly.entity_id
_entity_poly.type
_entity_poly.pdbx_seq_one_letter_code
_entity_poly.pdbx_strand_id
1 'polypeptide(L)'
;MFTLRDVFFAFIWIALLVLAGRLIKQKLRWIQSLYLPESIVAGALALLLGPQVLGAIATSVSGEEALLAQGLFAEPIRTVWSQSPSIFINIVFAALFLGESIPRPRDIWRKAAPQVVFGQSLAWGQYVVGILVTLIILIPLFGANPISAALIEIGFEGGHGTAGGMAETFGELGFEAGADLALGLATVGI
;
A
#
# COMPACT_ATOMS: atom_id res chain seq x y z
N MET A 1 17.92 -16.93 -0.36
CA MET A 1 16.86 -17.95 -0.55
C MET A 1 16.32 -18.34 0.81
N PHE A 2 15.01 -18.36 0.99
CA PHE A 2 14.36 -18.81 2.24
C PHE A 2 13.96 -20.29 2.14
N THR A 3 13.76 -20.93 3.28
CA THR A 3 13.39 -22.34 3.41
C THR A 3 11.89 -22.51 3.69
N LEU A 4 11.37 -23.72 3.57
CA LEU A 4 9.98 -24.03 3.96
C LEU A 4 9.67 -23.71 5.43
N ARG A 5 10.68 -23.77 6.31
CA ARG A 5 10.53 -23.39 7.73
C ARG A 5 10.26 -21.89 7.84
N ASP A 6 10.97 -21.07 7.08
CA ASP A 6 10.77 -19.62 7.06
C ASP A 6 9.36 -19.27 6.58
N VAL A 7 8.86 -19.96 5.56
CA VAL A 7 7.47 -19.81 5.08
C VAL A 7 6.47 -20.16 6.19
N PHE A 8 6.66 -21.28 6.87
CA PHE A 8 5.79 -21.70 7.96
C PHE A 8 5.76 -20.67 9.11
N PHE A 9 6.92 -20.21 9.56
CA PHE A 9 7.00 -19.19 10.61
C PHE A 9 6.46 -17.84 10.16
N ALA A 10 6.63 -17.47 8.88
CA ALA A 10 6.08 -16.23 8.34
C ALA A 10 4.55 -16.17 8.48
N PHE A 11 3.84 -17.27 8.22
CA PHE A 11 2.39 -17.32 8.39
C PHE A 11 1.94 -17.47 9.84
N ILE A 12 2.73 -18.12 10.70
CA ILE A 12 2.48 -18.10 12.15
C ILE A 12 2.52 -16.67 12.68
N TRP A 13 3.53 -15.89 12.29
CA TRP A 13 3.63 -14.50 12.70
C TRP A 13 2.44 -13.67 12.23
N ILE A 14 1.99 -13.85 10.97
CA ILE A 14 0.76 -13.20 10.49
C ILE A 14 -0.44 -13.58 11.37
N ALA A 15 -0.63 -14.86 11.69
CA ALA A 15 -1.75 -15.31 12.53
C ALA A 15 -1.69 -14.68 13.93
N LEU A 16 -0.50 -14.60 14.55
CA LEU A 16 -0.30 -13.95 15.84
C LEU A 16 -0.56 -12.45 15.77
N LEU A 17 -0.11 -11.78 14.71
CA LEU A 17 -0.32 -10.35 14.49
C LEU A 17 -1.81 -10.02 14.29
N VAL A 18 -2.54 -10.83 13.53
CA VAL A 18 -3.99 -10.68 13.35
C VAL A 18 -4.74 -10.92 14.66
N LEU A 19 -4.33 -11.93 15.45
CA LEU A 19 -4.90 -12.15 16.77
C LEU A 19 -4.64 -10.96 17.71
N ALA A 20 -3.41 -10.45 17.73
CA ALA A 20 -3.05 -9.27 18.50
C ALA A 20 -3.84 -8.03 18.04
N GLY A 21 -3.95 -7.81 16.73
CA GLY A 21 -4.74 -6.72 16.14
C GLY A 21 -6.21 -6.79 16.54
N ARG A 22 -6.80 -7.98 16.56
CA ARG A 22 -8.17 -8.21 17.06
C ARG A 22 -8.30 -7.87 18.56
N LEU A 23 -7.36 -8.31 19.39
CA LEU A 23 -7.38 -8.03 20.83
C LEU A 23 -7.23 -6.53 21.11
N ILE A 24 -6.35 -5.86 20.37
CA ILE A 24 -6.13 -4.41 20.47
C ILE A 24 -7.39 -3.65 20.05
N LYS A 25 -8.00 -4.02 18.93
CA LYS A 25 -9.26 -3.44 18.47
C LYS A 25 -10.37 -3.60 19.52
N GLN A 26 -10.45 -4.72 20.24
CA GLN A 26 -11.43 -4.90 21.30
C GLN A 26 -11.20 -4.01 22.54
N LYS A 27 -9.95 -3.61 22.80
CA LYS A 27 -9.60 -2.80 23.97
C LYS A 27 -9.58 -1.29 23.70
N LEU A 28 -9.20 -0.86 22.50
CA LEU A 28 -9.04 0.56 22.18
C LEU A 28 -10.29 1.14 21.50
N ARG A 29 -11.00 2.01 22.23
CA ARG A 29 -12.22 2.69 21.75
C ARG A 29 -12.01 3.50 20.47
N TRP A 30 -10.85 4.10 20.27
CA TRP A 30 -10.58 4.92 19.08
C TRP A 30 -10.52 4.05 17.80
N ILE A 31 -9.86 2.89 17.86
CA ILE A 31 -9.80 1.96 16.73
C ILE A 31 -11.20 1.43 16.38
N GLN A 32 -12.05 1.22 17.38
CA GLN A 32 -13.46 0.84 17.17
C GLN A 32 -14.24 1.95 16.49
N SER A 33 -14.06 3.21 16.93
CA SER A 33 -14.76 4.35 16.33
C SER A 33 -14.36 4.63 14.88
N LEU A 34 -13.14 4.25 14.49
CA LEU A 34 -12.63 4.38 13.12
C LEU A 34 -13.01 3.18 12.23
N TYR A 35 -13.71 2.18 12.75
CA TYR A 35 -14.12 0.97 12.03
C TYR A 35 -12.97 0.23 11.31
N LEU A 36 -11.74 0.33 11.83
CA LEU A 36 -10.57 -0.25 11.17
C LEU A 36 -10.66 -1.80 11.14
N PRO A 37 -10.40 -2.43 9.97
CA PRO A 37 -10.25 -3.88 9.87
C PRO A 37 -9.08 -4.39 10.73
N GLU A 38 -9.21 -5.62 11.25
CA GLU A 38 -8.16 -6.25 12.06
C GLU A 38 -6.85 -6.44 11.26
N SER A 39 -6.95 -6.61 9.94
CA SER A 39 -5.80 -6.70 9.04
C SER A 39 -4.99 -5.40 8.99
N ILE A 40 -5.65 -4.24 9.01
CA ILE A 40 -4.96 -2.93 9.03
C ILE A 40 -4.25 -2.74 10.36
N VAL A 41 -4.91 -3.07 11.48
CA VAL A 41 -4.29 -3.00 12.82
C VAL A 41 -3.09 -3.95 12.91
N ALA A 42 -3.22 -5.18 12.40
CA ALA A 42 -2.12 -6.14 12.34
C ALA A 42 -0.94 -5.65 11.49
N GLY A 43 -1.22 -5.03 10.33
CA GLY A 43 -0.19 -4.42 9.47
C GLY A 43 0.54 -3.28 10.17
N ALA A 44 -0.20 -2.40 10.85
CA ALA A 44 0.39 -1.32 11.64
C ALA A 44 1.29 -1.86 12.76
N LEU A 45 0.85 -2.91 13.47
CA LEU A 45 1.69 -3.59 14.48
C LEU A 45 2.94 -4.21 13.88
N ALA A 46 2.83 -4.85 12.71
CA ALA A 46 3.97 -5.41 12.01
C ALA A 46 4.99 -4.33 11.63
N LEU A 47 4.53 -3.15 11.21
CA LEU A 47 5.39 -2.02 10.87
C LEU A 47 6.07 -1.43 12.11
N LEU A 48 5.34 -1.29 13.22
CA LEU A 48 5.89 -0.83 14.50
C LEU A 48 6.95 -1.81 15.06
N LEU A 49 6.72 -3.11 14.94
CA LEU A 49 7.62 -4.17 15.40
C LEU A 49 8.73 -4.49 14.38
N GLY A 50 8.64 -3.94 13.17
CA GLY A 50 9.57 -4.17 12.07
C GLY A 50 10.86 -3.35 12.17
N PRO A 51 11.75 -3.50 11.18
CA PRO A 51 13.00 -2.76 11.13
C PRO A 51 12.79 -1.24 11.03
N GLN A 52 11.67 -0.79 10.44
CA GLN A 52 11.40 0.62 10.19
C GLN A 52 11.22 1.45 11.46
N VAL A 53 10.69 0.85 12.54
CA VAL A 53 10.42 1.55 13.80
C VAL A 53 11.22 0.94 14.94
N LEU A 54 10.88 -0.29 15.36
CA LEU A 54 11.60 -0.95 16.46
C LEU A 54 13.09 -1.15 16.13
N GLY A 55 13.40 -1.55 14.89
CA GLY A 55 14.78 -1.70 14.44
C GLY A 55 15.55 -0.38 14.44
N ALA A 56 14.98 0.66 13.84
CA ALA A 56 15.56 1.99 13.82
C ALA A 56 15.82 2.55 15.24
N ILE A 57 14.88 2.37 16.17
CA ILE A 57 15.06 2.77 17.57
C ILE A 57 16.19 1.95 18.21
N ALA A 58 16.21 0.63 18.06
CA ALA A 58 17.23 -0.24 18.63
C ALA A 58 18.64 0.12 18.12
N THR A 59 18.79 0.37 16.81
CA THR A 59 20.04 0.81 16.20
C THR A 59 20.49 2.18 16.72
N SER A 60 19.55 3.12 16.92
CA SER A 60 19.87 4.45 17.43
C SER A 60 20.36 4.47 18.89
N VAL A 61 19.90 3.54 19.72
CA VAL A 61 20.22 3.49 21.16
C VAL A 61 21.43 2.59 21.43
N SER A 62 21.52 1.45 20.74
CA SER A 62 22.44 0.36 21.08
C SER A 62 23.45 0.03 19.98
N GLY A 63 23.45 0.77 18.86
CA GLY A 63 24.33 0.56 17.71
C GLY A 63 23.83 -0.50 16.73
N GLU A 64 24.54 -0.65 15.60
CA GLU A 64 24.15 -1.57 14.50
C GLU A 64 24.16 -3.05 14.89
N GLU A 65 24.88 -3.43 15.94
CA GLU A 65 24.94 -4.80 16.48
C GLU A 65 23.80 -5.13 17.46
N ALA A 66 22.84 -4.22 17.65
CA ALA A 66 21.72 -4.46 18.54
C ALA A 66 20.92 -5.71 18.11
N LEU A 67 20.56 -6.56 19.08
CA LEU A 67 19.79 -7.79 18.85
C LEU A 67 18.47 -7.57 18.07
N LEU A 68 17.91 -6.37 18.18
CA LEU A 68 16.66 -5.98 17.53
C LEU A 68 16.86 -4.99 16.37
N ALA A 69 18.08 -4.79 15.86
CA ALA A 69 18.34 -3.86 14.76
C ALA A 69 17.51 -4.15 13.49
N GLN A 70 17.15 -5.42 13.25
CA GLN A 70 16.27 -5.82 12.14
C GLN A 70 14.78 -5.88 12.52
N GLY A 71 14.41 -5.40 13.71
CA GLY A 71 13.09 -5.57 14.31
C GLY A 71 12.85 -6.99 14.81
N LEU A 72 11.58 -7.34 15.03
CA LEU A 72 11.17 -8.65 15.53
C LEU A 72 11.16 -9.74 14.45
N PHE A 73 11.12 -9.35 13.17
CA PHE A 73 10.94 -10.25 12.04
C PHE A 73 12.22 -10.35 11.20
N ALA A 74 12.77 -11.56 11.11
CA ALA A 74 13.96 -11.83 10.32
C ALA A 74 13.74 -11.55 8.81
N GLU A 75 14.83 -11.21 8.11
CA GLU A 75 14.81 -10.92 6.66
C GLU A 75 14.08 -12.00 5.82
N PRO A 76 14.31 -13.32 6.00
CA PRO A 76 13.62 -14.35 5.21
C PRO A 76 12.10 -14.30 5.35
N ILE A 77 11.60 -14.00 6.56
CA ILE A 77 10.15 -13.89 6.83
C ILE A 77 9.58 -12.68 6.08
N ARG A 78 10.27 -11.54 6.13
CA ARG A 78 9.88 -10.32 5.41
C ARG A 78 9.89 -10.53 3.90
N THR A 79 10.87 -11.27 3.36
CA THR A 79 10.88 -11.67 1.95
C THR A 79 9.65 -12.51 1.60
N VAL A 80 9.29 -13.51 2.41
CA VAL A 80 8.07 -14.32 2.16
C VAL A 80 6.82 -13.44 2.13
N TRP A 81 6.69 -12.51 3.09
CA TRP A 81 5.56 -11.58 3.11
C TRP A 81 5.50 -10.69 1.87
N SER A 82 6.64 -10.16 1.41
CA SER A 82 6.68 -9.31 0.21
C SER A 82 6.22 -10.04 -1.06
N GLN A 83 6.47 -11.36 -1.14
CA GLN A 83 6.11 -12.19 -2.30
C GLN A 83 4.69 -12.78 -2.20
N SER A 84 4.08 -12.77 -1.01
CA SER A 84 2.79 -13.43 -0.77
C SER A 84 1.60 -12.76 -1.50
N PRO A 85 1.45 -11.42 -1.53
CA PRO A 85 0.32 -10.75 -2.17
C PRO A 85 0.14 -11.11 -3.64
N SER A 86 1.24 -11.22 -4.42
CA SER A 86 1.17 -11.52 -5.86
C SER A 86 0.70 -12.93 -6.16
N ILE A 87 0.92 -13.89 -5.24
CA ILE A 87 0.40 -15.24 -5.36
C ILE A 87 -1.07 -15.29 -4.92
N PHE A 88 -1.39 -14.68 -3.78
CA PHE A 88 -2.74 -14.72 -3.23
C PHE A 88 -3.77 -13.97 -4.07
N ILE A 89 -3.38 -12.88 -4.74
CA ILE A 89 -4.28 -12.15 -5.62
C ILE A 89 -4.76 -13.01 -6.81
N ASN A 90 -3.90 -13.89 -7.32
CA ASN A 90 -4.28 -14.84 -8.38
C ASN A 90 -5.34 -15.82 -7.90
N ILE A 91 -5.21 -16.31 -6.66
CA ILE A 91 -6.20 -17.22 -6.05
C ILE A 91 -7.53 -16.50 -5.84
N VAL A 92 -7.50 -15.26 -5.34
CA VAL A 92 -8.71 -14.44 -5.14
C VAL A 92 -9.42 -14.22 -6.48
N PHE A 93 -8.72 -13.78 -7.52
CA PHE A 93 -9.33 -13.55 -8.84
C PHE A 93 -9.84 -14.84 -9.49
N ALA A 94 -9.11 -15.96 -9.35
CA ALA A 94 -9.55 -17.25 -9.86
C ALA A 94 -10.84 -17.73 -9.16
N ALA A 95 -10.97 -17.47 -7.85
CA ALA A 95 -12.13 -17.87 -7.05
C ALA A 95 -13.29 -16.87 -7.12
N LEU A 96 -13.07 -15.60 -7.51
CA LEU A 96 -14.07 -14.54 -7.46
C LEU A 96 -15.31 -14.83 -8.32
N PHE A 97 -15.13 -15.56 -9.42
CA PHE A 97 -16.22 -15.96 -10.32
C PHE A 97 -16.72 -17.39 -10.07
N LEU A 98 -16.13 -18.12 -9.10
CA LEU A 98 -16.49 -19.49 -8.81
C LEU A 98 -17.85 -19.54 -8.13
N GLY A 99 -18.84 -20.14 -8.80
CA GLY A 99 -20.21 -20.26 -8.28
C GLY A 99 -21.15 -19.12 -8.68
N GLU A 100 -20.65 -18.10 -9.40
CA GLU A 100 -21.48 -17.04 -9.95
C GLU A 100 -21.89 -17.34 -11.39
N SER A 101 -23.15 -17.08 -11.74
CA SER A 101 -23.62 -17.17 -13.11
C SER A 101 -23.20 -15.92 -13.89
N ILE A 102 -22.57 -16.09 -15.06
CA ILE A 102 -22.16 -14.96 -15.89
C ILE A 102 -23.42 -14.16 -16.32
N PRO A 103 -23.58 -12.91 -15.87
CA PRO A 103 -24.75 -12.11 -16.19
C PRO A 103 -24.73 -11.69 -17.67
N ARG A 104 -25.90 -11.31 -18.20
CA ARG A 104 -25.98 -10.82 -19.58
C ARG A 104 -25.16 -9.53 -19.73
N PRO A 105 -24.54 -9.28 -20.89
CA PRO A 105 -23.74 -8.07 -21.12
C PRO A 105 -24.47 -6.75 -20.76
N ARG A 106 -25.78 -6.70 -20.98
CA ARG A 106 -26.63 -5.55 -20.61
C ARG A 106 -26.67 -5.32 -19.09
N ASP A 107 -26.74 -6.38 -18.29
CA ASP A 107 -26.78 -6.30 -16.83
C ASP A 107 -25.40 -5.94 -16.27
N ILE A 108 -24.33 -6.45 -16.89
CA ILE A 108 -22.95 -6.04 -16.61
C ILE A 108 -22.83 -4.54 -16.86
N TRP A 109 -23.20 -4.05 -18.05
CA TRP A 109 -23.11 -2.64 -18.40
C TRP A 109 -23.93 -1.76 -17.45
N ARG A 110 -25.18 -2.13 -17.16
CA ARG A 110 -26.04 -1.35 -16.26
C ARG A 110 -25.46 -1.20 -14.85
N LYS A 111 -24.72 -2.22 -14.36
CA LYS A 111 -24.08 -2.20 -13.04
C LYS A 111 -22.69 -1.55 -13.05
N ALA A 112 -21.86 -1.89 -14.04
CA ALA A 112 -20.47 -1.48 -14.11
C ALA A 112 -20.31 -0.06 -14.67
N ALA A 113 -21.09 0.35 -15.67
CA ALA A 113 -20.89 1.64 -16.32
C ALA A 113 -21.02 2.83 -15.36
N PRO A 114 -22.00 2.91 -14.43
CA PRO A 114 -22.03 4.00 -13.46
C PRO A 114 -20.81 4.02 -12.54
N GLN A 115 -20.28 2.84 -12.17
CA GLN A 115 -19.08 2.73 -11.33
C GLN A 115 -17.83 3.16 -12.09
N VAL A 116 -17.70 2.77 -13.36
CA VAL A 116 -16.59 3.20 -14.23
C VAL A 116 -16.65 4.70 -14.46
N VAL A 117 -17.82 5.25 -14.79
CA VAL A 117 -17.99 6.70 -14.99
C VAL A 117 -17.67 7.46 -13.70
N PHE A 118 -18.13 6.97 -12.55
CA PHE A 118 -17.81 7.56 -11.26
C PHE A 118 -16.31 7.52 -10.97
N GLY A 119 -15.66 6.36 -11.10
CA GLY A 119 -14.21 6.21 -10.92
C GLY A 119 -13.42 7.13 -11.85
N GLN A 120 -13.74 7.13 -13.14
CA GLN A 120 -13.09 8.02 -14.11
C GLN A 120 -13.33 9.50 -13.79
N SER A 121 -14.52 9.88 -13.30
CA SER A 121 -14.77 11.26 -12.88
C SER A 121 -13.89 11.67 -11.71
N LEU A 122 -13.61 10.74 -10.78
CA LEU A 122 -12.67 10.98 -9.69
C LEU A 122 -11.22 11.09 -10.22
N ALA A 123 -10.80 10.20 -11.12
CA ALA A 123 -9.48 10.22 -11.76
C ALA A 123 -9.19 11.56 -12.42
N TRP A 124 -10.08 11.98 -13.32
CA TRP A 124 -9.96 13.26 -14.01
C TRP A 124 -10.03 14.43 -13.04
N GLY A 125 -10.85 14.33 -11.98
CA GLY A 125 -10.88 15.31 -10.90
C GLY A 125 -9.51 15.45 -10.20
N GLN A 126 -8.85 14.34 -9.88
CA GLN A 126 -7.52 14.33 -9.29
C GLN A 126 -6.47 14.92 -10.22
N TYR A 127 -6.52 14.62 -11.52
CA TYR A 127 -5.66 15.28 -12.51
C TYR A 127 -5.89 16.78 -12.57
N VAL A 128 -7.14 17.25 -12.61
CA VAL A 128 -7.47 18.68 -12.62
C VAL A 128 -6.90 19.37 -11.38
N VAL A 129 -7.12 18.81 -10.20
CA VAL A 129 -6.59 19.35 -8.94
C VAL A 129 -5.06 19.34 -8.94
N GLY A 130 -4.43 18.23 -9.32
CA GLY A 130 -2.98 18.07 -9.39
C GLY A 130 -2.31 19.05 -10.35
N ILE A 131 -2.89 19.23 -11.54
CA ILE A 131 -2.45 20.22 -12.53
C ILE A 131 -2.57 21.63 -11.98
N LEU A 132 -3.71 22.00 -11.41
CA LEU A 132 -3.94 23.36 -10.87
C LEU A 132 -2.96 23.68 -9.74
N VAL A 133 -2.79 22.75 -8.79
CA VAL A 133 -1.83 22.91 -7.68
C VAL A 133 -0.40 23.01 -8.21
N THR A 134 -0.04 22.17 -9.18
CA THR A 134 1.32 22.17 -9.73
C THR A 134 1.63 23.47 -10.47
N LEU A 135 0.70 23.92 -11.34
CA LEU A 135 0.89 25.13 -12.14
C LEU A 135 0.86 26.42 -11.31
N ILE A 136 -0.05 26.52 -10.33
CA ILE A 136 -0.29 27.78 -9.61
C ILE A 136 0.61 27.88 -8.37
N ILE A 137 0.98 26.75 -7.76
CA ILE A 137 1.67 26.73 -6.46
C ILE A 137 3.05 26.09 -6.58
N LEU A 138 3.14 24.84 -7.07
CA LEU A 138 4.40 24.07 -6.97
C LEU A 138 5.49 24.58 -7.91
N ILE A 139 5.16 24.88 -9.16
CA ILE A 139 6.12 25.44 -10.12
C ILE A 139 6.56 26.86 -9.70
N PRO A 140 5.66 27.82 -9.39
CA PRO A 140 6.08 29.18 -9.11
C PRO A 140 6.85 29.34 -7.79
N LEU A 141 6.48 28.58 -6.75
CA LEU A 141 7.09 28.71 -5.42
C LEU A 141 8.32 27.81 -5.23
N PHE A 142 8.32 26.62 -5.82
CA PHE A 142 9.32 25.59 -5.55
C PHE A 142 10.09 25.11 -6.79
N GLY A 143 9.72 25.57 -8.00
CA GLY A 143 10.33 25.10 -9.23
C GLY A 143 10.09 23.61 -9.47
N ALA A 144 8.96 23.07 -9.00
CA ALA A 144 8.67 21.64 -9.07
C ALA A 144 8.60 21.13 -10.52
N ASN A 145 8.91 19.84 -10.73
CA ASN A 145 8.80 19.21 -12.03
C ASN A 145 7.32 19.19 -12.48
N PRO A 146 6.96 19.58 -13.73
CA PRO A 146 5.59 19.56 -14.22
C PRO A 146 4.87 18.21 -14.10
N ILE A 147 5.62 17.10 -14.14
CA ILE A 147 5.09 15.73 -13.98
C ILE A 147 4.46 15.54 -12.58
N SER A 148 4.82 16.38 -11.61
CA SER A 148 4.19 16.42 -10.28
C SER A 148 2.66 16.56 -10.35
N ALA A 149 2.13 17.12 -11.43
CA ALA A 149 0.70 17.26 -11.68
C ALA A 149 -0.06 15.92 -11.73
N ALA A 150 0.61 14.83 -12.09
CA ALA A 150 0.02 13.49 -12.17
C ALA A 150 0.13 12.71 -10.85
N LEU A 151 0.95 13.15 -9.90
CA LEU A 151 1.29 12.34 -8.72
C LEU A 151 0.09 12.09 -7.79
N ILE A 152 -0.90 12.99 -7.74
CA ILE A 152 -2.11 12.79 -6.95
C ILE A 152 -2.93 11.63 -7.51
N GLU A 153 -3.13 11.57 -8.83
CA GLU A 153 -3.91 10.49 -9.43
C GLU A 153 -3.18 9.15 -9.35
N ILE A 154 -1.89 9.15 -9.69
CA ILE A 154 -1.03 7.96 -9.62
C ILE A 154 -0.98 7.42 -8.18
N GLY A 155 -0.93 8.30 -7.18
CA GLY A 155 -0.85 7.94 -5.77
C GLY A 155 -2.20 7.55 -5.17
N PHE A 156 -3.21 8.41 -5.24
CA PHE A 156 -4.45 8.26 -4.45
C PHE A 156 -5.40 7.25 -5.09
N GLU A 157 -5.62 7.33 -6.40
CA GLU A 157 -6.45 6.34 -7.10
C GLU A 157 -5.64 5.11 -7.50
N GLY A 158 -4.45 5.31 -8.08
CA GLY A 158 -3.60 4.22 -8.52
C GLY A 158 -2.96 3.41 -7.38
N GLY A 159 -2.71 4.04 -6.23
CA GLY A 159 -2.08 3.40 -5.07
C GLY A 159 -0.64 2.96 -5.30
N HIS A 160 -0.11 2.17 -4.37
CA HIS A 160 1.27 1.67 -4.40
C HIS A 160 1.59 0.84 -5.64
N GLY A 161 0.57 0.17 -6.22
CA GLY A 161 0.73 -0.65 -7.43
C GLY A 161 1.06 0.20 -8.65
N THR A 162 0.26 1.23 -8.92
CA THR A 162 0.52 2.14 -10.05
C THR A 162 1.77 2.97 -9.82
N ALA A 163 1.98 3.49 -8.60
CA ALA A 163 3.20 4.23 -8.25
C ALA A 163 4.47 3.40 -8.49
N GLY A 164 4.49 2.13 -8.08
CA GLY A 164 5.60 1.22 -8.32
C GLY A 164 5.76 0.86 -9.80
N GLY A 165 4.66 0.66 -10.53
CA GLY A 165 4.69 0.38 -11.97
C GLY A 165 5.21 1.54 -12.82
N MET A 166 5.04 2.77 -12.37
CA MET A 166 5.48 3.99 -13.07
C MET A 166 6.90 4.44 -12.72
N ALA A 167 7.59 3.74 -11.82
CA ALA A 167 8.91 4.16 -11.32
C ALA A 167 9.95 4.35 -12.43
N GLU A 168 10.04 3.39 -13.37
CA GLU A 168 10.96 3.47 -14.51
C GLU A 168 10.59 4.64 -15.45
N THR A 169 9.30 4.82 -15.74
CA THR A 169 8.79 5.92 -16.57
C THR A 169 9.13 7.29 -15.99
N PHE A 170 9.09 7.47 -14.67
CA PHE A 170 9.54 8.71 -14.04
C PHE A 170 11.01 9.01 -14.30
N GLY A 171 11.87 7.98 -14.24
CA GLY A 171 13.29 8.10 -14.57
C GLY A 171 13.51 8.48 -16.04
N GLU A 172 12.82 7.80 -16.97
CA GLU A 172 12.90 8.10 -18.42
C GLU A 172 12.45 9.53 -18.75
N LEU A 173 11.47 10.06 -18.03
CA LEU A 173 10.96 11.42 -18.20
C LEU A 173 11.78 12.49 -17.42
N GLY A 174 12.89 12.09 -16.79
CA GLY A 174 13.78 13.00 -16.08
C GLY A 174 13.25 13.50 -14.74
N PHE A 175 12.35 12.73 -14.10
CA PHE A 175 11.83 13.01 -12.77
C PHE A 175 12.17 11.88 -11.78
N GLU A 176 13.46 11.69 -11.48
CA GLU A 176 13.91 10.57 -10.63
C GLU A 176 13.22 10.53 -9.25
N ALA A 177 12.97 11.68 -8.63
CA ALA A 177 12.25 11.75 -7.35
C ALA A 177 10.74 11.43 -7.45
N GLY A 178 10.20 11.32 -8.67
CA GLY A 178 8.77 11.08 -8.91
C GLY A 178 8.28 9.76 -8.36
N ALA A 179 9.11 8.71 -8.43
CA ALA A 179 8.76 7.37 -7.91
C ALA A 179 8.55 7.39 -6.39
N ASP A 180 9.51 7.96 -5.65
CA ASP A 180 9.44 8.06 -4.19
C ASP A 180 8.28 8.96 -3.72
N LEU A 181 8.05 10.08 -4.42
CA LEU A 181 6.93 10.97 -4.15
C LEU A 181 5.58 10.30 -4.41
N ALA A 182 5.45 9.58 -5.53
CA ALA A 182 4.23 8.84 -5.85
C ALA A 182 3.93 7.76 -4.79
N LEU A 183 4.96 7.03 -4.33
CA LEU A 183 4.82 6.00 -3.30
C LEU A 183 4.45 6.60 -1.93
N GLY A 184 5.05 7.76 -1.58
CA GLY A 184 4.70 8.52 -0.38
C GLY A 184 3.26 8.99 -0.41
N LEU A 185 2.82 9.58 -1.53
CA LEU A 185 1.43 10.04 -1.72
C LEU A 185 0.44 8.88 -1.71
N ALA A 186 0.76 7.74 -2.32
CA ALA A 186 -0.06 6.53 -2.26
C ALA A 186 -0.28 6.04 -0.82
N THR A 187 0.70 6.26 0.06
CA THR A 187 0.57 5.88 1.48
C THR A 187 -0.34 6.82 2.25
N VAL A 188 -0.32 8.12 1.94
CA VAL A 188 -1.17 9.14 2.59
C VAL A 188 -2.60 9.12 2.05
N GLY A 189 -2.80 8.69 0.81
CA GLY A 189 -4.12 8.64 0.15
C GLY A 189 -5.05 7.51 0.63
N ILE A 190 -4.54 6.56 1.43
CA ILE A 190 -5.32 5.48 2.08
C ILE A 190 -5.98 6.00 3.37
#